data_AF-A0A7C1NTQ1-F1
#
_entry.id   AF-A0A7C1NTQ1-F1
#
_cell.length_a   1.000
_cell.length_b   1.000
_cell.length_c   1.000
_cell.angle_alpha   90.00
_cell.angle_beta   90.00
_cell.angle_gamma   90.00
#
_symmetry.space_group_name_H-M   'P 1'
#
loop_
_entity.id
_entity.type
_entity.pdbx_description
1 polymer ?
#
loop_
_entity_poly.entity_id
_entity_poly.type
_entity_poly.pdbx_seq_one_letter_code
_entity_poly.pdbx_strand_id
1 'polypeptide(L)' 'MFQFESLGEFIRMGGHGTYVWTAYLISLSVLIWLVVSPLHRRRKLVQEVIKQQRREAARQQHPDTSHPAP' A
#
# COMPACT_ATOMS: atom_id res chain seq x y z
N MET A 1 2.22 -34.28 34.51
CA MET A 1 1.04 -33.40 34.67
C MET A 1 1.32 -32.12 33.90
N PHE A 2 1.05 -32.13 32.60
CA PHE A 2 1.21 -30.96 31.73
C PHE A 2 -0.20 -30.39 31.49
N GLN A 3 -0.62 -29.45 32.33
CA GLN A 3 -1.94 -28.79 32.29
C GLN A 3 -1.96 -27.65 31.25
N PHE A 4 -1.40 -27.89 30.06
CA PHE A 4 -1.53 -26.98 28.92
C PHE A 4 -2.71 -27.43 28.06
N GLU A 5 -3.91 -27.40 28.63
CA GLU A 5 -5.15 -27.64 27.87
C GLU A 5 -5.48 -26.38 27.06
N SER A 6 -4.79 -26.26 25.92
CA SER A 6 -5.18 -25.45 24.76
C SER A 6 -5.08 -23.91 24.88
N LEU A 7 -4.34 -23.31 23.93
CA LEU A 7 -4.43 -21.89 23.57
C LEU A 7 -5.88 -21.45 23.26
N GLY A 8 -6.75 -22.40 22.89
CA GLY A 8 -8.17 -22.19 22.65
C GLY A 8 -8.98 -21.87 23.90
N GLU A 9 -8.67 -22.47 25.05
CA GLU A 9 -9.28 -22.08 26.34
C GLU A 9 -8.77 -20.73 26.82
N PHE A 10 -7.54 -20.33 26.54
CA PHE A 10 -7.05 -18.98 26.87
C PHE A 10 -7.79 -17.87 26.09
N ILE A 11 -8.28 -18.18 24.88
CA ILE A 11 -9.11 -17.29 24.06
C ILE A 11 -10.59 -17.34 24.51
N ARG A 12 -11.04 -18.41 25.18
CA ARG A 12 -12.45 -18.63 25.56
C ARG A 12 -12.73 -18.68 27.07
N MET A 13 -11.74 -18.53 27.93
CA MET A 13 -11.92 -18.40 29.39
C MET A 13 -12.53 -17.03 29.68
N GLY A 14 -13.85 -16.97 29.86
CA GLY A 14 -14.51 -15.85 30.53
C GLY A 14 -14.70 -14.56 29.73
N GLY A 15 -14.87 -14.61 28.40
CA GLY A 15 -15.42 -13.48 27.62
C GLY A 15 -14.43 -12.37 27.19
N HIS A 16 -13.15 -12.47 27.51
CA HIS A 16 -12.15 -11.43 27.19
C HIS A 16 -11.32 -11.65 25.92
N GLY A 17 -11.32 -12.85 25.32
CA GLY A 17 -10.55 -13.12 24.10
C GLY A 17 -10.93 -12.21 22.93
N THR A 18 -12.22 -11.89 22.79
CA THR A 18 -12.73 -10.98 21.75
C THR A 18 -12.08 -9.59 21.85
N TYR A 19 -11.87 -9.07 23.07
CA TYR A 19 -11.28 -7.74 23.30
C TYR A 19 -9.84 -7.69 22.84
N VAL A 20 -9.04 -8.70 23.17
CA VAL A 20 -7.63 -8.80 22.80
C VAL A 20 -7.48 -8.86 21.29
N TRP A 21 -8.26 -9.72 20.63
CA TRP A 21 -8.27 -9.82 19.17
C TRP A 21 -8.72 -8.52 18.50
N THR A 22 -9.77 -7.84 19.00
CA THR A 22 -10.16 -6.53 18.46
C THR A 22 -9.10 -5.46 18.69
N ALA A 23 -8.42 -5.43 19.84
CA ALA A 23 -7.34 -4.49 20.10
C ALA A 23 -6.16 -4.71 19.15
N TYR A 24 -5.77 -5.98 18.91
CA TYR A 24 -4.77 -6.32 17.89
C TYR A 24 -5.22 -5.94 16.50
N LEU A 25 -6.48 -6.19 16.14
CA LEU A 25 -7.02 -5.90 14.80
C LEU A 25 -7.09 -4.40 14.54
N ILE A 26 -7.49 -3.60 15.53
CA ILE A 26 -7.48 -2.13 15.46
C ILE A 26 -6.05 -1.62 15.34
N SER A 27 -5.14 -2.10 16.20
CA SER A 27 -3.72 -1.70 16.16
C SER A 27 -3.06 -2.02 14.82
N LEU A 28 -3.27 -3.25 14.33
CA LEU A 28 -2.78 -3.69 13.03
C LEU A 28 -3.38 -2.86 11.89
N SER A 29 -4.68 -2.55 11.96
CA SER A 29 -5.36 -1.71 10.97
C SER A 29 -4.78 -0.30 10.92
N VAL A 30 -4.50 0.32 12.09
CA VAL A 30 -3.86 1.63 12.18
C VAL A 30 -2.43 1.58 11.62
N LEU A 31 -1.67 0.53 11.94
CA LEU A 31 -0.32 0.36 11.42
C LEU A 31 -0.32 0.19 9.89
N ILE A 32 -1.20 -0.66 9.36
CA ILE A 32 -1.39 -0.83 7.92
C ILE A 32 -1.79 0.50 7.28
N TRP A 33 -2.73 1.23 7.88
CA TRP A 33 -3.16 2.53 7.37
C TRP A 33 -2.00 3.52 7.31
N LEU A 34 -1.16 3.57 8.34
CA LEU A 34 0.00 4.44 8.41
C LEU A 34 1.05 4.10 7.36
N VAL A 35 1.21 2.82 7.00
CA VAL A 35 2.14 2.37 5.95
C VAL A 35 1.56 2.54 4.55
N VAL A 36 0.26 2.25 4.39
CA VAL A 36 -0.45 2.35 3.11
C VAL A 36 -0.63 3.80 2.70
N SER A 37 -0.94 4.71 3.62
CA SER A 37 -1.10 6.15 3.36
C SER A 37 0.05 6.79 2.56
N PRO A 38 1.33 6.69 2.99
CA PRO A 38 2.46 7.23 2.23
C PRO A 38 2.71 6.44 0.94
N LEU A 39 2.48 5.13 0.93
CA LEU A 39 2.67 4.32 -0.27
C LEU A 39 1.66 4.67 -1.38
N HIS A 40 0.40 4.93 -0.99
CA HIS A 40 -0.65 5.37 -1.90
C HIS A 40 -0.34 6.76 -2.47
N ARG A 41 0.23 7.64 -1.65
CA ARG A 41 0.65 8.98 -2.07
C ARG A 41 1.84 8.94 -3.03
N ARG A 42 2.82 8.07 -2.79
CA ARG A 42 3.95 7.84 -3.71
C ARG A 42 3.49 7.27 -5.05
N ARG A 43 2.56 6.31 -5.06
CA ARG A 43 2.01 5.75 -6.30
C ARG A 43 1.35 6.80 -7.19
N LYS A 44 0.60 7.74 -6.61
CA LYS A 44 -0.02 8.85 -7.36
C LYS A 44 1.01 9.76 -8.01
N LEU A 45 2.09 10.11 -7.29
CA LEU A 45 3.16 10.96 -7.82
C LEU A 45 3.91 10.27 -8.98
N VAL A 46 4.24 8.99 -8.82
CA VAL A 46 4.93 8.21 -9.87
C VAL A 46 4.06 8.10 -11.13
N GLN A 47 2.75 7.89 -10.97
CA GLN A 47 1.84 7.84 -12.12
C GLN A 47 1.78 9.16 -12.90
N GLU A 48 1.80 10.29 -12.20
CA GLU A 48 1.81 11.61 -12.86
C GLU A 48 3.13 11.85 -13.61
N VAL A 49 4.27 11.48 -13.02
CA VAL A 49 5.59 11.56 -13.68
C VAL A 49 5.65 10.70 -14.93
N ILE A 50 5.18 9.45 -14.88
CA ILE A 50 5.15 8.55 -16.05
C ILE A 50 4.28 9.15 -17.18
N LYS A 51 3.15 9.77 -16.83
CA LYS A 51 2.26 10.40 -17.80
C LYS A 51 2.89 11.61 -18.47
N GLN A 52 3.65 12.42 -17.74
CA GLN A 52 4.38 13.56 -18.27
C GLN A 52 5.53 13.12 -19.18
N GLN A 53 6.34 12.14 -18.75
CA GLN A 53 7.44 11.58 -19.55
C GLN A 53 6.97 11.04 -20.90
N ARG A 54 5.80 10.37 -20.95
CA ARG A 54 5.23 9.90 -22.21
C ARG A 54 4.89 11.04 -23.20
N ARG A 55 4.47 12.20 -22.69
CA ARG A 55 4.15 13.37 -23.54
C ARG A 55 5.42 14.05 -24.03
N GLU A 56 6.44 14.14 -23.20
CA GLU A 56 7.74 14.70 -23.58
C GLU A 56 8.45 13.81 -24.60
N ALA A 57 8.44 12.49 -24.41
CA ALA A 57 8.98 11.52 -25.37
C ALA A 57 8.27 11.63 -26.74
N ALA A 58 6.94 11.80 -26.75
CA ALA A 58 6.18 12.00 -27.99
C ALA A 58 6.48 13.35 -28.68
N ARG A 59 6.83 14.40 -27.93
CA ARG A 59 7.26 15.70 -28.50
C ARG A 59 8.69 15.67 -29.03
N GLN A 60 9.60 14.96 -28.37
CA GLN A 60 10.97 14.79 -28.86
C GLN A 60 11.05 13.85 -30.07
N GLN A 61 10.08 12.93 -30.20
CA GLN A 61 9.95 12.05 -31.36
C GLN A 61 9.29 12.69 -32.58
N HIS A 62 8.87 13.96 -32.55
CA HIS A 62 8.61 14.72 -33.78
C HIS A 62 9.93 15.37 -34.18
N PRO A 63 10.78 14.68 -34.96
CA PRO A 63 12.03 15.23 -35.40
C PRO A 63 11.67 16.31 -36.42
N ASP A 64 12.44 17.37 -36.47
CA ASP A 64 12.51 18.24 -37.64
C ASP A 64 12.83 17.39 -38.89
N THR A 65 11.80 16.83 -39.52
CA THR A 65 11.84 16.31 -40.90
C THR A 65 10.98 17.16 -41.83
N SER A 66 10.45 18.29 -41.33
CA SER A 66 9.80 19.30 -42.16
C SER A 66 10.70 20.52 -42.33
N HIS A 67 11.77 20.42 -43.13
CA HIS A 67 11.81 21.10 -44.43
C HIS A 67 13.15 20.87 -45.17
N PRO A 68 13.13 20.66 -46.51
CA PRO A 68 14.24 20.19 -47.33
C PRO A 68 15.11 21.33 -47.90
N ALA A 69 16.29 20.94 -48.37
CA ALA A 69 17.19 21.74 -49.20
C ALA A 69 16.48 22.32 -50.44
N PRO A 70 16.77 23.58 -50.76
CA PRO A 70 17.17 23.96 -52.11
C PRO A 70 18.61 24.51 -52.18
#